data_AF-A0A7W7T7I8-F1
#
_entry.id   AF-A0A7W7T7I8-F1
#
_cell.length_a   1.000
_cell.length_b   1.000
_cell.length_c   1.000
_cell.angle_alpha   90.00
_cell.angle_beta   90.00
_cell.angle_gamma   90.00
#
_symmetry.space_group_name_H-M   'P 1'
#
loop_
_entity.id
_entity.type
_entity.pdbx_description
1 polymer ?
#
loop_
_entity_poly.entity_id
_entity_poly.type
_entity_poly.pdbx_seq_one_letter_code
_entity_poly.pdbx_strand_id
1 'polypeptide(L)'
;MAVGGKGVDAERLDREARELFRQLTPAPVTGHDKDGRPLSIPPGERLAEIGRRARFIAVSDALARAVVVILGREGVPAAVGHVQVDPAASGDEQVLGLLLDVGGVASVVPLRPGDPLLRGYAAVDGVIDLVGRELAFSVDLVAEDDGWVGAEAVAAGLLRARTG
;
A
#
# COMPACT_ATOMS: atom_id res chain seq x y z
N MET A 1 21.21 17.98 24.70
CA MET A 1 20.37 16.85 25.14
C MET A 1 19.63 16.33 23.92
N ALA A 2 20.02 15.17 23.40
CA ALA A 2 19.33 14.55 22.27
C ALA A 2 18.07 13.87 22.81
N VAL A 3 16.90 14.36 22.40
CA VAL A 3 15.64 13.67 22.62
C VAL A 3 15.64 12.49 21.64
N GLY A 4 15.93 11.29 22.16
CA GLY A 4 15.75 10.05 21.42
C GLY A 4 14.28 9.84 21.11
N GLY A 5 13.82 10.42 20.01
CA GLY A 5 12.54 10.03 19.42
C GLY A 5 12.61 8.55 19.12
N LYS A 6 11.67 7.76 19.65
CA LYS A 6 11.43 6.38 19.22
C LYS A 6 11.26 6.43 17.70
N GLY A 7 12.35 6.14 16.96
CA GLY A 7 12.32 6.09 15.52
C GLY A 7 11.24 5.11 15.11
N VAL A 8 10.32 5.55 14.27
CA VAL A 8 9.37 4.64 13.64
C VAL A 8 10.19 3.60 12.88
N ASP A 9 10.04 2.34 13.24
CA ASP A 9 10.80 1.23 12.66
C ASP A 9 10.14 0.73 11.37
N ALA A 10 10.80 0.97 10.24
CA ALA A 10 10.33 0.54 8.92
C ALA A 10 10.18 -0.98 8.81
N GLU A 11 11.08 -1.76 9.40
CA GLU A 11 11.02 -3.23 9.33
C GLU A 11 9.81 -3.76 10.09
N ARG A 12 9.51 -3.18 11.26
CA ARG A 12 8.30 -3.48 12.02
C ARG A 12 7.04 -3.15 11.21
N LEU A 13 6.99 -1.98 10.57
CA LEU A 13 5.84 -1.56 9.77
C LEU A 13 5.63 -2.43 8.53
N ASP A 14 6.70 -2.78 7.81
CA ASP A 14 6.61 -3.66 6.64
C ASP A 14 6.13 -5.06 7.03
N ARG A 15 6.62 -5.59 8.15
CA ARG A 15 6.16 -6.88 8.69
C ARG A 15 4.69 -6.85 9.09
N GLU A 16 4.24 -5.78 9.73
CA GLU A 16 2.82 -5.57 10.07
C GLU A 16 1.96 -5.48 8.80
N ALA A 17 2.42 -4.76 7.77
CA ALA A 17 1.75 -4.67 6.48
C ALA A 17 1.65 -6.04 5.78
N ARG A 18 2.74 -6.80 5.75
CA ARG A 18 2.79 -8.14 5.16
C ARG A 18 1.88 -9.13 5.88
N GLU A 19 1.79 -9.06 7.20
CA GLU A 19 0.88 -9.92 7.96
C GLU A 19 -0.59 -9.60 7.65
N LEU A 20 -0.94 -8.31 7.55
CA LEU A 20 -2.27 -7.90 7.10
C LEU A 20 -2.53 -8.31 5.64
N PHE A 21 -1.51 -8.28 4.78
CA PHE A 21 -1.60 -8.68 3.37
C PHE A 21 -2.01 -10.15 3.21
N ARG A 22 -1.43 -11.04 4.03
CA ARG A 22 -1.79 -12.47 4.05
C ARG A 22 -3.24 -12.72 4.44
N GLN A 23 -3.86 -11.75 5.10
CA GLN A 23 -5.24 -11.80 5.56
C GLN A 23 -6.19 -11.02 4.65
N LEU A 24 -5.80 -10.59 3.45
CA LEU A 24 -6.68 -9.81 2.57
C LEU A 24 -7.99 -10.54 2.22
N THR A 25 -7.94 -11.85 2.07
CA THR A 25 -9.13 -12.69 1.86
C THR A 25 -9.75 -13.06 3.21
N PRO A 26 -11.01 -12.69 3.49
CA PRO A 26 -11.66 -13.06 4.73
C PRO A 26 -11.81 -14.58 4.87
N ALA A 27 -11.31 -15.14 5.97
CA ALA A 27 -11.42 -16.56 6.26
C ALA A 27 -12.85 -16.91 6.74
N PRO A 28 -13.32 -18.15 6.51
CA PRO A 28 -14.51 -18.67 7.14
C PRO A 28 -14.41 -18.63 8.68
N VAL A 29 -15.54 -18.44 9.35
CA VAL A 29 -15.64 -18.45 10.82
C VAL A 29 -16.33 -19.72 11.31
N THR A 30 -15.95 -20.22 12.48
CA THR A 30 -16.61 -21.37 13.10
C THR A 30 -17.85 -20.91 13.87
N GLY A 31 -19.02 -21.36 13.44
CA GLY A 31 -20.28 -21.24 14.20
C GLY A 31 -20.70 -22.58 14.78
N HIS A 32 -21.82 -22.61 15.50
CA HIS A 32 -22.49 -23.85 15.92
C HIS A 32 -23.90 -23.90 15.36
N ASP A 33 -24.35 -25.08 14.94
CA ASP A 33 -25.73 -25.29 14.51
C ASP A 33 -26.67 -25.39 15.72
N LYS A 34 -27.95 -25.64 15.47
CA LYS A 34 -28.98 -25.74 16.52
C LYS A 34 -28.76 -26.93 17.47
N ASP A 35 -27.98 -27.92 17.04
CA ASP A 35 -27.64 -29.11 17.80
C ASP A 35 -26.26 -28.97 18.49
N GLY A 36 -25.64 -27.79 18.42
CA GLY A 36 -24.35 -27.50 19.03
C GLY A 36 -23.16 -28.08 18.28
N ARG A 37 -23.30 -28.49 17.01
CA ARG A 37 -22.19 -29.00 16.20
C ARG A 37 -21.47 -27.86 15.49
N PRO A 38 -20.14 -27.88 15.41
CA PRO A 38 -19.39 -26.83 14.73
C PRO A 38 -19.69 -26.84 13.22
N LEU A 39 -19.91 -25.65 12.64
CA LEU A 39 -19.99 -25.45 11.19
C LEU A 39 -19.02 -24.35 10.73
N SER A 40 -18.50 -24.49 9.52
CA SER A 40 -17.72 -23.44 8.85
C SER A 40 -18.67 -22.51 8.09
N ILE A 41 -18.72 -21.25 8.48
CA ILE A 41 -19.56 -20.22 7.85
C ILE A 41 -18.65 -19.39 6.95
N PRO A 42 -18.77 -19.49 5.61
CA PRO A 42 -18.04 -18.62 4.72
C PRO A 42 -18.50 -17.17 4.91
N PRO A 43 -17.63 -16.17 4.72
CA PRO A 43 -18.07 -14.79 4.68
C PRO A 43 -19.08 -14.60 3.54
N GLY A 44 -20.21 -13.97 3.83
CA GLY A 44 -21.15 -13.58 2.77
C GLY A 44 -20.46 -12.62 1.79
N GLU A 45 -20.80 -12.69 0.50
CA GLU A 45 -20.10 -11.97 -0.59
C GLU A 45 -19.87 -10.48 -0.27
N ARG A 46 -20.91 -9.79 0.21
CA ARG A 46 -20.83 -8.36 0.56
C ARG A 46 -19.90 -8.07 1.74
N LEU A 47 -19.88 -8.93 2.76
CA LEU A 47 -19.00 -8.78 3.91
C LEU A 47 -17.55 -9.12 3.52
N ALA A 48 -17.37 -10.11 2.65
CA ALA A 48 -16.08 -10.46 2.10
C ALA A 48 -15.46 -9.28 1.33
N GLU A 49 -16.25 -8.61 0.50
CA GLU A 49 -15.82 -7.46 -0.28
C GLU A 49 -15.46 -6.25 0.60
N ILE A 50 -16.34 -5.88 1.55
CA ILE A 50 -16.07 -4.75 2.48
C ILE A 50 -14.82 -5.03 3.32
N GLY A 51 -14.70 -6.25 3.85
CA GLY A 51 -13.55 -6.68 4.64
C GLY A 51 -12.25 -6.63 3.83
N ARG A 52 -12.29 -7.09 2.57
CA ARG A 52 -11.15 -7.01 1.65
C ARG A 52 -10.73 -5.55 1.43
N ARG A 53 -11.66 -4.65 1.06
CA ARG A 53 -11.39 -3.23 0.82
C ARG A 53 -10.78 -2.55 2.04
N ALA A 54 -11.34 -2.76 3.23
CA ALA A 54 -10.85 -2.18 4.47
C ALA A 54 -9.42 -2.66 4.81
N ARG A 55 -9.14 -3.95 4.63
CA ARG A 55 -7.80 -4.51 4.84
C ARG A 55 -6.80 -3.98 3.81
N PHE A 56 -7.22 -3.81 2.56
CA PHE A 56 -6.38 -3.28 1.49
C PHE A 56 -5.87 -1.86 1.81
N ILE A 57 -6.76 -0.99 2.30
CA ILE A 57 -6.41 0.36 2.77
C ILE A 57 -5.42 0.29 3.95
N ALA A 58 -5.67 -0.59 4.93
CA ALA A 58 -4.81 -0.71 6.11
C ALA A 58 -3.40 -1.20 5.75
N VAL A 59 -3.28 -2.19 4.87
CA VAL A 59 -2.00 -2.68 4.35
C VAL A 59 -1.27 -1.56 3.61
N SER A 60 -1.99 -0.83 2.77
CA SER A 60 -1.44 0.29 2.00
C SER A 60 -0.92 1.42 2.90
N ASP A 61 -1.63 1.80 3.97
CA ASP A 61 -1.15 2.80 4.95
C ASP A 61 0.13 2.34 5.65
N ALA A 62 0.16 1.10 6.15
CA ALA A 62 1.33 0.55 6.82
C ALA A 62 2.56 0.51 5.89
N LEU A 63 2.36 0.05 4.64
CA LEU A 63 3.39 0.05 3.61
C LEU A 63 3.87 1.48 3.28
N ALA A 64 2.96 2.43 3.09
CA ALA A 64 3.30 3.83 2.81
C ALA A 64 4.18 4.43 3.91
N ARG A 65 3.83 4.19 5.17
CA ARG A 65 4.63 4.65 6.31
C ARG A 65 6.02 4.01 6.32
N ALA A 66 6.11 2.71 6.04
CA ALA A 66 7.40 2.02 5.97
C ALA A 66 8.30 2.62 4.87
N VAL A 67 7.73 2.87 3.68
CA VAL A 67 8.45 3.47 2.55
C VAL A 67 8.91 4.89 2.88
N VAL A 68 8.07 5.74 3.49
CA VAL A 68 8.45 7.10 3.91
C VAL A 68 9.64 7.07 4.88
N VAL A 69 9.64 6.14 5.84
CA VAL A 69 10.77 6.00 6.76
C VAL A 69 12.05 5.60 6.02
N ILE A 70 11.99 4.67 5.07
CA ILE A 70 13.15 4.23 4.27
C ILE A 70 13.67 5.40 3.42
N LEU A 71 12.80 6.07 2.67
CA LEU A 71 13.16 7.23 1.86
C LEU A 71 13.76 8.36 2.71
N GLY A 72 13.23 8.58 3.92
CA GLY A 72 13.77 9.56 4.86
C GLY A 72 15.19 9.25 5.31
N ARG A 73 15.55 7.96 5.49
CA ARG A 73 16.93 7.53 5.79
C ARG A 73 17.89 7.82 4.63
N GLU A 74 17.38 7.76 3.40
CA GLU A 74 18.10 8.10 2.16
C GLU A 74 18.08 9.61 1.84
N GLY A 75 17.54 10.44 2.73
CA GLY A 75 17.47 11.90 2.54
C GLY A 75 16.46 12.35 1.48
N VAL A 76 15.49 11.50 1.13
CA VAL A 76 14.44 11.79 0.15
C VAL A 76 13.17 12.23 0.86
N PRO A 77 12.73 13.49 0.70
CA PRO A 77 11.46 13.94 1.26
C PRO A 77 10.30 13.20 0.61
N ALA A 78 9.51 12.53 1.44
CA ALA A 78 8.26 11.89 1.04
C ALA A 78 7.24 12.02 2.17
N ALA A 79 5.96 12.02 1.82
CA ALA A 79 4.86 12.07 2.77
C ALA A 79 3.80 11.05 2.38
N VAL A 80 3.10 10.52 3.40
CA VAL A 80 1.84 9.80 3.16
C VAL A 80 0.79 10.84 2.82
N GLY A 81 0.24 10.74 1.61
CA GLY A 81 -0.81 11.60 1.10
C GLY A 81 -2.20 11.10 1.47
N HIS A 82 -3.18 11.49 0.64
CA HIS A 82 -4.56 11.05 0.80
C HIS A 82 -4.79 9.65 0.19
N VAL A 83 -5.97 9.11 0.46
CA VAL A 83 -6.50 7.97 -0.27
C VAL A 83 -6.61 8.33 -1.76
N GLN A 84 -6.23 7.40 -2.62
CA GLN A 84 -6.20 7.51 -4.07
C GLN A 84 -6.84 6.27 -4.70
N VAL A 85 -7.34 6.42 -5.91
CA VAL A 85 -7.71 5.29 -6.80
C VAL A 85 -6.74 5.28 -7.98
N ASP A 86 -6.06 4.15 -8.19
CA ASP A 86 -5.20 3.96 -9.37
C ASP A 86 -6.06 3.61 -10.59
N PRO A 87 -6.12 4.47 -11.62
CA PRO A 87 -6.95 4.26 -12.81
C PRO A 87 -6.46 3.13 -13.71
N ALA A 88 -5.18 2.77 -13.62
CA ALA A 88 -4.57 1.73 -14.44
C ALA A 88 -4.71 0.34 -13.81
N ALA A 89 -5.18 0.25 -12.57
CA ALA A 89 -5.36 -1.00 -11.89
C ALA A 89 -6.74 -1.61 -12.14
N SER A 90 -6.82 -2.94 -12.06
CA SER A 90 -8.11 -3.63 -12.12
C SER A 90 -8.89 -3.40 -10.83
N GLY A 91 -9.99 -2.66 -10.89
CA GLY A 91 -10.92 -2.44 -9.78
C GLY A 91 -10.99 -0.98 -9.33
N ASP A 92 -11.82 -0.72 -8.32
CA ASP A 92 -12.02 0.61 -7.71
C ASP A 92 -11.35 0.70 -6.32
N GLU A 93 -10.30 -0.11 -6.06
CA GLU A 93 -9.68 -0.14 -4.75
C GLU A 93 -9.01 1.19 -4.40
N GLN A 94 -9.42 1.69 -3.24
CA GLN A 94 -8.83 2.83 -2.58
C GLN A 94 -7.55 2.42 -1.84
N VAL A 95 -6.47 3.16 -2.05
CA VAL A 95 -5.14 2.93 -1.46
C VAL A 95 -4.53 4.25 -1.00
N LEU A 96 -3.53 4.21 -0.11
CA LEU A 96 -2.81 5.42 0.27
C LEU A 96 -1.82 5.80 -0.83
N GLY A 97 -1.85 7.08 -1.23
CA GLY A 97 -0.85 7.65 -2.11
C GLY A 97 0.38 8.11 -1.33
N LEU A 98 1.58 7.87 -1.87
CA LEU A 98 2.78 8.58 -1.46
C LEU A 98 2.93 9.87 -2.26
N LEU A 99 3.32 10.95 -1.59
CA LEU A 99 3.68 12.22 -2.20
C LEU A 99 5.19 12.37 -2.13
N LEU A 100 5.83 12.54 -3.27
CA LEU A 100 7.28 12.79 -3.35
C LEU A 100 7.66 13.44 -4.68
N ASP A 101 8.85 14.03 -4.72
CA ASP A 101 9.44 14.53 -5.96
C ASP A 101 10.18 13.42 -6.72
N VAL A 102 9.81 13.22 -7.98
CA VAL A 102 10.48 12.31 -8.91
C VAL A 102 10.94 13.08 -10.14
N GLY A 103 12.26 13.18 -10.33
CA GLY A 103 12.84 13.90 -11.46
C GLY A 103 12.46 15.38 -11.52
N GLY A 104 12.24 16.05 -10.37
CA GLY A 104 11.76 17.44 -10.32
C GLY A 104 10.25 17.60 -10.52
N VAL A 105 9.51 16.49 -10.62
CA VAL A 105 8.05 16.48 -10.73
C VAL A 105 7.45 15.98 -9.43
N ALA A 106 6.68 16.85 -8.77
CA ALA A 106 5.84 16.45 -7.64
C ALA A 106 4.86 15.36 -8.11
N SER A 107 4.92 14.19 -7.48
CA SER A 107 4.22 12.99 -7.92
C SER A 107 3.40 12.35 -6.80
N VAL A 108 2.27 11.77 -7.18
CA VAL A 108 1.43 10.90 -6.35
C VAL A 108 1.65 9.46 -6.79
N VAL A 109 1.99 8.58 -5.86
CA VAL A 109 2.22 7.16 -6.12
C VAL A 109 1.24 6.33 -5.30
N PRO A 110 0.12 5.87 -5.89
CA PRO A 110 -0.80 4.97 -5.19
C PRO A 110 -0.11 3.64 -4.86
N LEU A 111 -0.01 3.30 -3.57
CA LEU A 111 0.62 2.04 -3.15
C LEU A 111 -0.40 0.91 -3.11
N ARG A 112 -0.42 0.09 -4.15
CA ARG A 112 -1.24 -1.12 -4.21
C ARG A 112 -0.45 -2.31 -3.65
N PRO A 113 -0.88 -2.89 -2.51
CA PRO A 113 -0.24 -4.09 -1.98
C PRO A 113 -0.26 -5.23 -3.00
N GLY A 114 0.92 -5.79 -3.28
CA GLY A 114 1.10 -6.93 -4.19
C GLY A 114 1.06 -6.60 -5.69
N ASP A 115 0.89 -5.33 -6.10
CA ASP A 115 1.09 -4.94 -7.50
C ASP A 115 2.60 -4.75 -7.75
N PRO A 116 3.24 -5.55 -8.61
CA PRO A 116 4.65 -5.37 -8.92
C PRO A 116 4.91 -4.18 -9.84
N LEU A 117 3.89 -3.53 -10.41
CA LEU A 117 4.08 -2.34 -11.22
C LEU A 117 3.78 -1.08 -10.42
N LEU A 118 4.83 -0.33 -10.07
CA LEU A 118 4.69 0.96 -9.41
C LEU A 118 4.42 2.06 -10.43
N ARG A 119 3.37 2.85 -10.21
CA ARG A 119 2.96 3.95 -11.10
C ARG A 119 3.00 5.26 -10.34
N GLY A 120 3.51 6.31 -10.96
CA GLY A 120 3.48 7.66 -10.43
C GLY A 120 2.78 8.63 -11.37
N TYR A 121 1.96 9.49 -10.81
CA TYR A 121 1.17 10.48 -11.54
C TYR A 121 1.58 11.87 -11.11
N ALA A 122 1.53 12.85 -12.01
CA ALA A 122 1.80 14.24 -11.63
C ALA A 122 0.79 14.70 -10.55
N ALA A 123 1.31 15.18 -9.42
CA ALA A 123 0.52 15.62 -8.28
C ALA A 123 -0.30 16.87 -8.64
N VAL A 124 -1.57 16.87 -8.25
CA VAL A 124 -2.42 18.06 -8.21
C VAL A 124 -3.11 18.12 -6.86
N ASP A 125 -3.07 19.30 -6.26
CA ASP A 125 -3.61 19.52 -4.92
C ASP A 125 -5.09 19.12 -4.82
N GLY A 126 -5.42 18.39 -3.77
CA GLY A 126 -6.81 18.02 -3.43
C GLY A 126 -7.45 16.94 -4.29
N VAL A 127 -6.72 16.30 -5.20
CA VAL A 127 -7.27 15.24 -6.08
C VAL A 127 -7.13 13.86 -5.42
N ILE A 128 -8.24 13.11 -5.42
CA ILE A 128 -8.38 11.73 -4.90
C ILE A 128 -8.51 10.71 -6.03
N ASP A 129 -9.13 11.12 -7.15
CA ASP A 129 -9.32 10.25 -8.32
C ASP A 129 -8.27 10.60 -9.38
N LEU A 130 -7.42 9.64 -9.71
CA LEU A 130 -6.36 9.81 -10.68
C LEU A 130 -6.81 9.46 -12.12
N VAL A 131 -8.11 9.23 -12.37
CA VAL A 131 -8.66 9.04 -13.71
C VAL A 131 -8.34 10.24 -14.62
N GLY A 132 -7.85 9.94 -15.83
CA GLY A 132 -7.47 10.93 -16.82
C GLY A 132 -6.17 11.69 -16.52
N ARG A 133 -5.44 11.31 -15.46
CA ARG A 133 -4.15 11.91 -15.10
C ARG A 133 -3.02 11.32 -15.93
N GLU A 134 -2.05 12.17 -16.26
CA GLU A 134 -0.84 11.76 -16.95
C GLU A 134 0.05 10.92 -16.05
N LEU A 135 0.50 9.78 -16.58
CA LEU A 135 1.47 8.90 -15.95
C LEU A 135 2.86 9.54 -16.08
N ALA A 136 3.43 9.97 -14.95
CA ALA A 136 4.75 10.57 -14.91
C ALA A 136 5.85 9.50 -15.02
N PHE A 137 5.64 8.33 -14.40
CA PHE A 137 6.56 7.21 -14.50
C PHE A 137 5.89 5.87 -14.19
N SER A 138 6.56 4.79 -14.59
CA SER A 138 6.23 3.42 -14.22
C SER A 138 7.52 2.64 -13.95
N VAL A 139 7.56 1.83 -12.90
CA VAL A 139 8.73 1.02 -12.52
C VAL A 139 8.30 -0.38 -12.11
N ASP A 140 8.92 -1.39 -12.69
CA ASP A 140 8.77 -2.77 -12.25
C ASP A 140 9.50 -3.01 -10.92
N LEU A 141 8.78 -3.65 -10.01
CA LEU A 141 9.23 -4.08 -8.69
C LEU A 141 9.34 -5.60 -8.66
N VAL A 142 10.21 -6.08 -7.78
CA VAL A 142 10.38 -7.51 -7.55
C VAL A 142 9.45 -7.90 -6.42
N ALA A 143 8.46 -8.75 -6.72
CA ALA A 143 7.63 -9.40 -5.72
C ALA A 143 8.36 -10.62 -5.13
N GLU A 144 8.11 -10.90 -3.86
CA GLU A 144 8.51 -12.13 -3.18
C GLU A 144 7.61 -13.30 -3.57
N ASP A 145 7.98 -14.52 -3.16
CA ASP A 145 7.26 -15.76 -3.49
C ASP A 145 5.78 -15.77 -3.04
N ASP A 146 5.43 -15.04 -1.96
CA ASP A 146 4.05 -14.88 -1.49
C ASP A 146 3.31 -13.73 -2.19
N GLY A 147 3.88 -13.15 -3.24
CA GLY A 147 3.33 -12.01 -3.98
C GLY A 147 3.47 -10.68 -3.25
N TRP A 148 4.16 -10.65 -2.10
CA TRP A 148 4.42 -9.41 -1.36
C TRP A 148 5.43 -8.54 -2.10
N VAL A 149 5.16 -7.23 -2.14
CA VAL A 149 6.10 -6.22 -2.62
C VAL A 149 6.46 -5.35 -1.42
N GLY A 150 7.63 -5.61 -0.83
CA GLY A 150 8.06 -4.96 0.40
C GLY A 150 8.47 -3.50 0.25
N ALA A 151 8.45 -2.78 1.36
CA ALA A 151 8.77 -1.36 1.43
C ALA A 151 10.18 -1.03 0.87
N GLU A 152 11.16 -1.91 1.05
CA GLU A 152 12.50 -1.75 0.47
C GLU A 152 12.47 -1.83 -1.06
N ALA A 153 11.74 -2.79 -1.63
CA ALA A 153 11.59 -2.92 -3.08
C ALA A 153 10.90 -1.68 -3.68
N VAL A 154 9.84 -1.20 -3.03
CA VAL A 154 9.15 0.05 -3.42
C VAL A 154 10.09 1.25 -3.35
N ALA A 155 10.80 1.43 -2.22
CA ALA A 155 11.72 2.55 -2.04
C ALA A 155 12.86 2.52 -3.07
N ALA A 156 13.46 1.36 -3.31
CA ALA A 156 14.49 1.18 -4.34
C ALA A 156 13.94 1.50 -5.74
N GLY A 157 12.70 1.08 -6.04
CA GLY A 157 12.01 1.42 -7.29
C GLY A 157 11.85 2.92 -7.47
N LEU A 158 11.39 3.62 -6.43
CA LEU A 158 11.25 5.08 -6.42
C LEU A 158 12.58 5.78 -6.61
N LEU A 159 13.63 5.34 -5.91
CA LEU A 159 14.98 5.92 -6.06
C LEU A 159 15.51 5.78 -7.49
N ARG A 160 15.31 4.62 -8.13
CA ARG A 160 15.68 4.42 -9.54
C ARG A 160 14.94 5.39 -10.47
N ALA A 161 13.62 5.54 -10.27
CA ALA A 161 12.78 6.45 -11.04
C ALA A 161 13.21 7.92 -10.92
N ARG A 162 13.88 8.31 -9.83
CA ARG A 162 14.41 9.68 -9.64
C ARG A 162 15.69 9.95 -10.41
N THR A 163 16.44 8.91 -10.75
CA THR A 163 17.78 9.01 -11.34
C THR A 163 17.85 8.65 -12.82
N GLY A 164 16.81 7.98 -13.35
CA GLY A 164 16.68 7.64 -14.77
C GLY A 164 16.02 8.75 -15.55
#